data_AF-A0A6G7ZDD5-F1
#
_entry.id   AF-A0A6G7ZDD5-F1
#
_cell.length_a   1.000
_cell.length_b   1.000
_cell.length_c   1.000
_cell.angle_alpha   90.00
_cell.angle_beta   90.00
_cell.angle_gamma   90.00
#
_symmetry.space_group_name_H-M   'P 1'
#
loop_
_entity.id
_entity.type
_entity.pdbx_description
1 polymer ?
#
loop_
_entity_poly.entity_id
_entity_poly.type
_entity_poly.pdbx_seq_one_letter_code
_entity_poly.pdbx_strand_id
1 'polypeptide(L)'
;MPGDYEYLYMIRQNHTEALTTLMNNYKGLIWKRTHVFWRMYSPQGIGIDDVFQNASLGFIEAIYMYKESMDVGLAHFIAICIDSHIQSSLRKCRGKSYTLLDSKRSLDMTINEDASLFLSDILIEKDVRKDPQFMSHYYEALSDLNKILDGLSEVERTVYNLREAGYSYVEISELLNISKKQIDNTLQKVRRLVHKSSEYSKK
;
A
#
# COMPACT_ATOMS: atom_id res chain seq x y z
N MET A 1 4.10 38.74 -33.65
CA MET A 1 4.57 37.66 -32.76
C MET A 1 5.32 36.64 -33.61
N PRO A 2 6.41 36.05 -33.10
CA PRO A 2 7.12 34.96 -33.77
C PRO A 2 6.19 33.81 -34.16
N GLY A 3 6.50 33.12 -35.27
CA GLY A 3 5.76 31.92 -35.69
C GLY A 3 6.16 30.68 -34.87
N ASP A 4 5.36 29.61 -34.93
CA ASP A 4 5.61 28.40 -34.13
C ASP A 4 6.97 27.74 -34.43
N TYR A 5 7.40 27.73 -35.69
CA TYR A 5 8.71 27.23 -36.10
C TYR A 5 9.87 28.12 -35.59
N GLU A 6 9.62 29.41 -35.42
CA GLU A 6 10.62 30.34 -34.89
C GLU A 6 10.84 30.09 -33.39
N TYR A 7 9.75 29.87 -32.62
CA TYR A 7 9.85 29.42 -31.24
C TYR A 7 10.58 28.09 -31.12
N LEU A 8 10.30 27.13 -32.02
CA LEU A 8 11.00 25.85 -32.03
C LEU A 8 12.52 26.02 -32.21
N TYR A 9 12.94 26.91 -33.11
CA TYR A 9 14.34 27.26 -33.26
C TYR A 9 14.94 27.87 -31.99
N MET A 10 14.24 28.84 -31.37
CA MET A 10 14.69 29.47 -30.11
C MET A 10 14.84 28.46 -28.97
N ILE A 11 13.92 27.49 -28.86
CA ILE A 11 13.96 26.43 -27.84
C ILE A 11 15.18 25.53 -28.05
N ARG A 12 15.49 25.17 -29.31
CA ARG A 12 16.71 24.39 -29.64
C ARG A 12 18.00 25.13 -29.31
N GLN A 13 17.97 26.47 -29.29
CA GLN A 13 19.08 27.32 -28.86
C GLN A 13 19.09 27.58 -27.35
N ASN A 14 18.34 26.81 -26.56
CA ASN A 14 18.24 26.90 -25.10
C ASN A 14 17.68 28.24 -24.57
N HIS A 15 16.85 28.93 -25.35
CA HIS A 15 16.15 30.12 -24.86
C HIS A 15 15.01 29.71 -23.92
N THR A 16 15.21 29.89 -22.61
CA THR A 16 14.36 29.33 -21.55
C THR A 16 12.91 29.84 -21.59
N GLU A 17 12.68 31.07 -22.01
CA GLU A 17 11.34 31.68 -22.05
C GLU A 17 10.50 31.27 -23.28
N ALA A 18 11.14 30.74 -24.32
CA ALA A 18 10.48 30.44 -25.59
C ALA A 18 9.45 29.31 -25.44
N LEU A 19 9.79 28.27 -24.67
CA LEU A 19 8.89 27.14 -24.40
C LEU A 19 7.63 27.59 -23.66
N THR A 20 7.80 28.38 -22.59
CA THR A 20 6.68 28.91 -21.79
C THR A 20 5.75 29.77 -22.64
N THR A 21 6.31 30.61 -23.50
CA THR A 21 5.53 31.48 -24.39
C THR A 21 4.75 30.67 -25.41
N LEU A 22 5.40 29.69 -26.06
CA LEU A 22 4.75 28.81 -27.02
C LEU A 22 3.66 27.96 -26.34
N MET A 23 3.94 27.42 -25.16
CA MET A 23 2.95 26.66 -24.39
C MET A 23 1.72 27.52 -24.03
N ASN A 24 1.91 28.80 -23.68
CA ASN A 24 0.81 29.72 -23.44
C ASN A 24 -0.05 29.95 -24.69
N ASN A 25 0.57 30.05 -25.88
CA ASN A 25 -0.17 30.14 -27.15
C ASN A 25 -1.02 28.89 -27.41
N TYR A 26 -0.51 27.71 -27.04
CA TYR A 26 -1.17 26.42 -27.21
C TYR A 26 -2.09 26.03 -26.05
N LYS A 27 -2.14 26.81 -24.97
CA LYS A 27 -2.93 26.51 -23.75
C LYS A 27 -4.41 26.25 -24.07
N GLY A 28 -4.98 26.99 -25.01
CA GLY A 28 -6.36 26.79 -25.47
C GLY A 28 -6.58 25.42 -26.12
N LEU A 29 -5.63 24.95 -26.94
CA LEU A 29 -5.69 23.62 -27.54
C LEU A 29 -5.58 22.52 -26.48
N ILE A 30 -4.63 22.67 -25.54
CA ILE A 30 -4.40 21.71 -24.45
C ILE A 30 -5.68 21.56 -23.61
N TRP A 31 -6.31 22.67 -23.21
CA TRP A 31 -7.59 22.63 -22.48
C TRP A 31 -8.72 22.04 -23.31
N LYS A 32 -8.83 22.41 -24.59
CA LYS A 32 -9.86 21.86 -25.47
C LYS A 32 -9.76 20.34 -25.54
N ARG A 33 -8.57 19.78 -25.77
CA ARG A 33 -8.34 18.33 -25.79
C ARG A 33 -8.63 17.72 -24.42
N THR A 34 -8.11 18.31 -23.36
CA THR A 34 -8.36 17.89 -21.96
C THR A 34 -9.86 17.73 -21.68
N HIS A 35 -10.68 18.75 -21.99
CA HIS A 35 -12.13 18.68 -21.76
C HIS A 35 -12.84 17.65 -22.63
N VAL A 36 -12.43 17.47 -23.89
CA VAL A 36 -13.00 16.44 -24.78
C VAL A 36 -12.77 15.05 -24.18
N PHE A 37 -11.53 14.72 -23.83
CA PHE A 37 -11.20 13.42 -23.23
C PHE A 37 -11.84 13.26 -21.83
N TRP A 38 -11.83 14.31 -21.00
CA TRP A 38 -12.46 14.29 -19.69
C TRP A 38 -13.95 13.91 -19.77
N ARG A 39 -14.70 14.55 -20.67
CA ARG A 39 -16.13 14.27 -20.87
C ARG A 39 -16.38 12.90 -21.51
N MET A 40 -15.53 12.49 -22.45
CA MET A 40 -15.68 11.23 -23.17
C MET A 40 -15.42 10.02 -22.26
N TYR A 41 -14.42 10.11 -21.39
CA TYR A 41 -13.97 8.97 -20.59
C TYR A 41 -14.44 9.02 -19.12
N SER A 42 -14.87 10.20 -18.63
CA SER A 42 -15.34 10.43 -17.25
C SER A 42 -14.49 9.68 -16.21
N PRO A 43 -13.17 9.93 -16.17
CA PRO A 43 -12.26 9.14 -15.35
C PRO A 43 -12.54 9.31 -13.86
N GLN A 44 -12.42 8.21 -13.13
CA GLN A 44 -12.51 8.18 -11.67
C GLN A 44 -11.09 8.17 -11.06
N GLY A 45 -10.93 8.76 -9.88
CA GLY A 45 -9.67 8.75 -9.12
C GLY A 45 -8.57 9.70 -9.62
N ILE A 46 -8.85 10.53 -10.62
CA ILE A 46 -7.97 11.64 -11.05
C ILE A 46 -8.81 12.90 -11.30
N GLY A 47 -8.19 14.07 -11.13
CA GLY A 47 -8.80 15.36 -11.43
C GLY A 47 -8.59 15.80 -12.88
N ILE A 48 -9.36 16.80 -13.31
CA ILE A 48 -9.20 17.38 -14.65
C ILE A 48 -7.83 18.03 -14.84
N ASP A 49 -7.27 18.57 -13.76
CA ASP A 49 -5.93 19.15 -13.75
C ASP A 49 -4.84 18.09 -13.99
N ASP A 50 -5.04 16.85 -13.53
CA ASP A 50 -4.11 15.74 -13.82
C ASP A 50 -4.11 15.39 -15.31
N VAL A 51 -5.29 15.43 -15.94
CA VAL A 51 -5.43 15.23 -17.39
C VAL A 51 -4.77 16.39 -18.14
N PHE A 52 -4.96 17.64 -17.69
CA PHE A 52 -4.30 18.81 -18.26
C PHE A 52 -2.76 18.74 -18.15
N GLN A 53 -2.23 18.24 -17.03
CA GLN A 53 -0.80 18.06 -16.86
C GLN A 53 -0.24 17.01 -17.82
N ASN A 54 -0.91 15.86 -17.99
CA ASN A 54 -0.48 14.85 -18.97
C ASN A 54 -0.56 15.41 -20.40
N ALA A 55 -1.60 16.17 -20.73
CA ALA A 55 -1.71 16.88 -22.00
C ALA A 55 -0.54 17.85 -22.22
N SER A 56 -0.16 18.59 -21.17
CA SER A 56 0.96 19.52 -21.17
C SER A 56 2.32 18.81 -21.37
N LEU A 57 2.52 17.65 -20.75
CA LEU A 57 3.70 16.82 -21.00
C LEU A 57 3.77 16.35 -22.45
N GLY A 58 2.64 15.94 -23.03
CA GLY A 58 2.57 15.58 -24.45
C GLY A 58 2.90 16.74 -25.38
N PHE A 59 2.49 17.97 -25.04
CA PHE A 59 2.92 19.17 -25.77
C PHE A 59 4.43 19.37 -25.68
N ILE A 60 5.00 19.32 -24.47
CA ILE A 60 6.44 19.52 -24.25
C ILE A 60 7.25 18.47 -25.03
N GLU A 61 6.86 17.20 -24.95
CA GLU A 61 7.51 16.13 -25.70
C GLU A 61 7.41 16.36 -27.21
N ALA A 62 6.26 16.81 -27.71
CA ALA A 62 6.09 17.13 -29.13
C ALA A 62 7.09 18.18 -29.60
N ILE A 63 7.30 19.25 -28.82
CA ILE A 63 8.26 20.31 -29.15
C ILE A 63 9.69 19.77 -29.21
N TYR A 64 10.09 18.92 -28.26
CA TYR A 64 11.45 18.36 -28.25
C TYR A 64 11.67 17.28 -29.32
N MET A 65 10.63 16.53 -29.69
CA MET A 65 10.75 15.38 -30.60
C MET A 65 10.46 15.72 -32.06
N TYR A 66 9.84 16.88 -32.34
CA TYR A 66 9.49 17.26 -33.70
C TYR A 66 10.73 17.48 -34.58
N LYS A 67 10.73 16.82 -35.75
CA LYS A 67 11.75 17.00 -36.79
C LYS A 67 11.08 17.50 -38.06
N GLU A 68 11.64 18.52 -38.68
CA GLU A 68 11.14 19.10 -39.94
C GLU A 68 11.21 18.11 -41.11
N SER A 69 12.04 17.06 -41.00
CA SER A 69 12.06 15.95 -41.96
C SER A 69 10.86 15.01 -41.85
N MET A 70 9.99 15.19 -40.85
CA MET A 70 8.71 14.48 -40.78
C MET A 70 7.74 15.11 -41.79
N ASP A 71 7.02 14.28 -42.56
CA ASP A 71 6.00 14.71 -43.53
C ASP A 71 4.68 15.14 -42.85
N VAL A 72 4.78 15.80 -41.69
CA VAL A 72 3.66 16.17 -40.83
C VAL A 72 3.91 17.57 -40.27
N GLY A 73 2.90 18.44 -40.36
CA GLY A 73 2.99 19.78 -39.79
C GLY A 73 3.06 19.78 -38.26
N LEU A 74 3.83 20.70 -37.68
CA LEU A 74 4.05 20.83 -36.24
C LEU A 74 2.77 20.81 -35.40
N ALA A 75 1.76 21.61 -35.78
CA ALA A 75 0.50 21.68 -35.05
C ALA A 75 -0.25 20.33 -35.01
N HIS A 76 -0.17 19.54 -36.08
CA HIS A 76 -0.77 18.20 -36.12
C HIS A 76 -0.01 17.22 -35.23
N PHE A 77 1.32 17.26 -35.28
CA PHE A 77 2.17 16.43 -34.42
C PHE A 77 1.94 16.73 -32.94
N ILE A 78 1.86 18.00 -32.56
CA ILE A 78 1.51 18.45 -31.20
C ILE A 78 0.18 17.84 -30.75
N ALA A 79 -0.86 17.91 -31.59
CA ALA A 79 -2.17 17.36 -31.26
C ALA A 79 -2.12 15.84 -31.03
N ILE A 80 -1.38 15.09 -31.86
CA ILE A 80 -1.20 13.65 -31.69
C ILE A 80 -0.53 13.31 -30.36
N CYS A 81 0.56 14.01 -30.03
CA CYS A 81 1.29 13.77 -28.78
C CYS A 81 0.44 14.10 -27.55
N ILE A 82 -0.27 15.23 -27.56
CA ILE A 82 -1.22 15.60 -26.50
C ILE A 82 -2.25 14.50 -26.29
N ASP A 83 -2.94 14.08 -27.35
CA ASP A 83 -3.99 13.07 -27.28
C ASP A 83 -3.44 11.72 -26.80
N SER A 84 -2.24 11.33 -27.24
CA SER A 84 -1.58 10.08 -26.86
C SER A 84 -1.20 10.04 -25.38
N HIS A 85 -0.71 11.16 -24.83
CA HIS A 85 -0.39 11.28 -23.41
C HIS A 85 -1.63 11.24 -22.54
N ILE A 86 -2.69 11.96 -22.91
CA ILE A 86 -3.98 11.90 -22.21
C ILE A 86 -4.49 10.45 -22.19
N GLN A 87 -4.56 9.79 -23.34
CA GLN A 87 -5.05 8.41 -23.42
C GLN A 87 -4.20 7.44 -22.59
N SER A 88 -2.88 7.60 -22.59
CA SER A 88 -1.97 6.78 -21.79
C SER A 88 -2.21 6.96 -20.30
N SER A 89 -2.41 8.19 -19.85
CA SER A 89 -2.77 8.50 -18.47
C SER A 89 -4.13 7.89 -18.09
N LEU A 90 -5.15 8.07 -18.93
CA LEU A 90 -6.48 7.48 -18.70
C LEU A 90 -6.44 5.95 -18.63
N ARG A 91 -5.62 5.29 -19.45
CA ARG A 91 -5.43 3.83 -19.36
C ARG A 91 -4.80 3.41 -18.03
N LYS A 92 -3.79 4.16 -17.54
CA LYS A 92 -3.15 3.88 -16.24
C LYS A 92 -4.15 4.02 -15.09
N CYS A 93 -5.01 5.04 -15.13
CA CYS A 93 -6.01 5.31 -14.10
C CYS A 93 -7.15 4.29 -14.07
N ARG A 94 -7.37 3.56 -15.16
CA ARG A 94 -8.32 2.43 -15.19
C ARG A 94 -7.72 1.12 -14.67
N GLY A 95 -6.45 1.11 -14.29
CA GLY A 95 -5.79 -0.04 -13.68
C GLY A 95 -6.25 -0.31 -12.24
N LYS A 96 -6.12 -1.56 -11.80
CA LYS A 96 -6.60 -2.05 -10.48
C LYS A 96 -6.16 -1.19 -9.28
N SER A 97 -4.98 -0.56 -9.33
CA SER A 97 -4.48 0.29 -8.25
C SER A 97 -5.32 1.56 -8.03
N TYR A 98 -5.88 2.13 -9.08
CA TYR A 98 -6.71 3.34 -8.99
C TYR A 98 -8.16 3.01 -8.64
N THR A 99 -8.69 1.88 -9.12
CA THR A 99 -10.00 1.39 -8.68
C THR A 99 -10.03 1.14 -7.16
N LEU A 100 -8.94 0.64 -6.58
CA LEU A 100 -8.82 0.50 -5.12
C LEU A 100 -8.80 1.84 -4.38
N LEU A 101 -8.27 2.92 -4.99
CA LEU A 101 -8.32 4.26 -4.43
C LEU A 101 -9.75 4.83 -4.45
N ASP A 102 -10.51 4.56 -5.52
CA ASP A 102 -11.90 5.01 -5.67
C ASP A 102 -12.85 4.36 -4.63
N SER A 103 -12.55 3.13 -4.21
CA SER A 103 -13.28 2.45 -3.13
C SER A 103 -12.96 2.94 -1.72
N LYS A 104 -11.99 3.85 -1.54
CA LYS A 104 -11.65 4.36 -0.21
C LYS A 104 -12.70 5.37 0.23
N ARG A 105 -13.26 5.12 1.41
CA ARG A 105 -14.11 6.09 2.12
C ARG A 105 -13.26 6.78 3.18
N SER A 106 -13.49 8.08 3.37
CA SER A 106 -12.87 8.79 4.48
C SER A 106 -13.36 8.19 5.79
N LEU A 107 -12.45 8.03 6.76
CA LEU A 107 -12.82 7.64 8.11
C LEU A 107 -13.64 8.74 8.81
N ASP A 108 -13.41 9.99 8.43
CA ASP A 108 -14.16 11.17 8.88
C ASP A 108 -15.47 11.39 8.09
N MET A 109 -15.89 10.41 7.27
CA MET A 109 -17.18 10.47 6.60
C MET A 109 -18.28 10.28 7.64
N THR A 110 -19.24 11.20 7.71
CA THR A 110 -20.40 11.05 8.58
C THR A 110 -21.34 9.97 8.04
N ILE A 111 -21.86 9.13 8.92
CA ILE A 111 -22.71 7.98 8.56
C ILE A 111 -24.17 8.15 9.00
N ASN A 112 -24.49 9.24 9.69
CA ASN A 112 -25.84 9.60 10.12
C ASN A 112 -26.20 11.05 9.72
N GLU A 113 -27.50 11.34 9.73
CA GLU A 113 -28.05 12.64 9.28
C GLU A 113 -27.60 13.80 10.17
N ASP A 114 -27.48 13.56 11.48
CA ASP A 114 -27.08 14.59 12.46
C ASP A 114 -25.56 14.84 12.49
N ALA A 115 -24.78 14.19 11.61
CA ALA A 115 -23.32 14.32 11.52
C ALA A 115 -22.56 14.06 12.83
N SER A 116 -23.15 13.28 13.74
CA SER A 116 -22.59 12.98 15.06
C SER A 116 -21.80 11.67 15.12
N LEU A 117 -21.88 10.84 14.07
CA LEU A 117 -21.13 9.59 13.96
C LEU A 117 -20.28 9.59 12.69
N PHE A 118 -19.00 9.27 12.85
CA PHE A 118 -18.07 9.06 11.76
C PHE A 118 -17.91 7.58 11.44
N LEU A 119 -17.47 7.27 10.22
CA LEU A 119 -17.17 5.90 9.81
C LEU A 119 -16.13 5.25 10.73
N SER A 120 -15.16 6.01 11.24
CA SER A 120 -14.18 5.56 12.24
C SER A 120 -14.81 4.97 13.50
N ASP A 121 -15.97 5.48 13.91
CA ASP A 121 -16.57 5.16 15.21
C ASP A 121 -17.23 3.78 15.23
N ILE A 122 -17.52 3.23 14.05
CA ILE A 122 -18.16 1.91 13.89
C ILE A 122 -17.19 0.83 13.41
N LEU A 123 -15.92 1.18 13.16
CA LEU A 123 -14.94 0.20 12.74
C LEU A 123 -14.60 -0.73 13.91
N ILE A 124 -14.91 -2.01 13.71
CA ILE A 124 -14.58 -3.05 14.69
C ILE A 124 -13.10 -3.39 14.53
N GLU A 125 -12.34 -3.21 15.61
CA GLU A 125 -10.98 -3.75 15.72
C GLU A 125 -11.07 -5.28 15.74
N LYS A 126 -10.41 -5.93 14.78
CA LYS A 126 -10.43 -7.39 14.64
C LYS A 126 -9.25 -8.06 15.34
N ASP A 127 -8.23 -7.30 15.71
CA ASP A 127 -7.12 -7.84 16.47
C ASP A 127 -7.55 -8.11 17.92
N VAL A 128 -7.73 -9.39 18.22
CA VAL A 128 -8.07 -9.90 19.56
C VAL A 128 -7.06 -9.44 20.63
N ARG A 129 -5.83 -9.09 20.26
CA ARG A 129 -4.83 -8.56 21.21
C ARG A 129 -5.16 -7.14 21.70
N LYS A 130 -6.09 -6.45 21.06
CA LYS A 130 -6.59 -5.16 21.54
C LYS A 130 -7.80 -5.29 22.45
N ASP A 131 -8.34 -6.49 22.62
CA ASP A 131 -9.37 -6.77 23.63
C ASP A 131 -8.71 -6.85 25.03
N PRO A 132 -9.01 -5.91 25.94
CA PRO A 132 -8.44 -5.91 27.28
C PRO A 132 -8.79 -7.16 28.09
N GLN A 133 -9.99 -7.71 27.90
CA GLN A 133 -10.43 -8.91 28.60
C GLN A 133 -9.62 -10.12 28.14
N PHE A 134 -9.47 -10.30 26.83
CA PHE A 134 -8.62 -11.34 26.28
C PHE A 134 -7.18 -11.23 26.77
N MET A 135 -6.61 -10.01 26.72
CA MET A 135 -5.23 -9.79 27.17
C MET A 135 -5.04 -10.03 28.66
N SER A 136 -6.02 -9.69 29.50
CA SER A 136 -5.99 -10.02 30.93
C SER A 136 -5.90 -11.52 31.16
N HIS A 137 -6.79 -12.30 30.53
CA HIS A 137 -6.77 -13.76 30.64
C HIS A 137 -5.48 -14.36 30.07
N TYR A 138 -4.94 -13.79 29.00
CA TYR A 138 -3.66 -14.20 28.43
C TYR A 138 -2.49 -14.00 29.42
N TYR A 139 -2.41 -12.84 30.07
CA TYR A 139 -1.36 -12.57 31.07
C TYR A 139 -1.49 -13.43 32.32
N GLU A 140 -2.71 -13.71 32.78
CA GLU A 140 -2.96 -14.65 33.87
C GLU A 140 -2.46 -16.06 33.51
N ALA A 141 -2.83 -16.57 32.32
CA ALA A 141 -2.40 -17.87 31.85
C ALA A 141 -0.87 -17.96 31.71
N LEU A 142 -0.21 -16.90 31.24
CA LEU A 142 1.25 -16.82 31.20
C LEU A 142 1.88 -16.82 32.60
N SER A 143 1.29 -16.10 33.55
CA SER A 143 1.76 -16.07 34.93
C SER A 143 1.70 -17.47 35.57
N ASP A 144 0.60 -18.19 35.37
CA ASP A 144 0.44 -19.55 35.88
C ASP A 144 1.38 -20.55 35.19
N LEU A 145 1.58 -20.41 33.89
CA LEU A 145 2.58 -21.20 33.17
C LEU A 145 3.98 -20.97 33.76
N ASN A 146 4.37 -19.71 34.00
CA ASN A 146 5.67 -19.40 34.60
C ASN A 146 5.85 -20.03 35.98
N LYS A 147 4.81 -19.99 36.84
CA LYS A 147 4.85 -20.66 38.16
C LYS A 147 5.07 -22.17 38.03
N ILE A 148 4.48 -22.81 37.01
CA ILE A 148 4.69 -24.24 36.74
C ILE A 148 6.13 -24.49 36.29
N LEU A 149 6.65 -23.65 35.39
CA LEU A 149 8.01 -23.77 34.86
C LEU A 149 9.08 -23.53 35.93
N ASP A 150 8.82 -22.67 36.91
CA ASP A 150 9.73 -22.45 38.05
C ASP A 150 9.80 -23.67 38.99
N GLY A 151 8.80 -24.54 38.97
CA GLY A 151 8.82 -25.82 39.70
C GLY A 151 9.54 -26.96 38.97
N LEU A 152 10.03 -26.74 37.75
CA LEU A 152 10.79 -27.74 36.98
C LEU A 152 12.27 -27.70 37.35
N SER A 153 12.94 -28.85 37.20
CA SER A 153 14.40 -28.87 37.22
C SER A 153 14.98 -28.13 36.01
N GLU A 154 16.23 -27.68 36.09
CA GLU A 154 16.91 -26.95 35.02
C GLU A 154 16.92 -27.72 33.69
N VAL A 155 17.14 -29.04 33.75
CA VAL A 155 17.09 -29.92 32.57
C VAL A 155 15.68 -29.99 31.99
N GLU A 156 14.65 -30.11 32.83
CA GLU A 156 13.26 -30.16 32.38
C GLU A 156 12.79 -28.84 31.75
N ARG A 157 13.20 -27.71 32.33
CA ARG A 157 12.92 -26.36 31.80
C ARG A 157 13.60 -26.16 30.45
N THR A 158 14.84 -26.61 30.30
CA THR A 158 15.58 -26.56 29.03
C THR A 158 14.91 -27.40 27.95
N VAL A 159 14.46 -28.62 28.28
CA VAL A 159 13.69 -29.48 27.37
C VAL A 159 12.39 -28.80 26.91
N TYR A 160 11.64 -28.19 27.83
CA TYR A 160 10.42 -27.46 27.50
C TYR A 160 10.69 -26.28 26.56
N ASN A 161 11.67 -25.42 26.90
CA ASN A 161 12.01 -24.23 26.12
C ASN A 161 12.48 -24.59 24.69
N LEU A 162 13.30 -25.63 24.53
CA LEU A 162 13.71 -26.10 23.20
C LEU A 162 12.51 -26.63 22.42
N ARG A 163 11.58 -27.33 23.07
CA ARG A 163 10.37 -27.82 22.39
C ARG A 163 9.46 -26.68 21.94
N GLU A 164 9.25 -25.66 22.77
CA GLU A 164 8.50 -24.44 22.44
C GLU A 164 9.16 -23.65 21.30
N ALA A 165 10.50 -23.60 21.26
CA ALA A 165 11.26 -23.00 20.18
C ALA A 165 11.19 -23.80 18.85
N GLY A 166 10.50 -24.95 18.82
CA GLY A 166 10.23 -25.72 17.62
C GLY A 166 11.18 -26.89 17.37
N TYR A 167 12.14 -27.18 18.26
CA TYR A 167 13.07 -28.29 18.10
C TYR A 167 12.36 -29.64 18.20
N SER A 168 12.81 -30.59 17.38
CA SER A 168 12.35 -31.98 17.38
C SER A 168 12.94 -32.77 18.55
N TYR A 169 12.32 -33.93 18.84
CA TYR A 169 12.80 -34.82 19.90
C TYR A 169 14.21 -35.37 19.62
N VAL A 170 14.59 -35.45 18.34
CA VAL A 170 15.92 -35.92 17.93
C VAL A 170 16.95 -34.84 18.22
N GLU A 171 16.71 -33.62 17.77
CA GLU A 171 17.62 -32.49 17.98
C GLU A 171 17.82 -32.20 19.47
N ILE A 172 16.75 -32.24 20.28
CA ILE A 172 16.86 -32.06 21.74
C ILE A 172 17.66 -33.20 22.39
N SER A 173 17.50 -34.43 21.92
CA SER A 173 18.22 -35.61 22.42
C SER A 173 19.72 -35.49 22.16
N GLU A 174 20.09 -35.02 20.98
CA GLU A 174 21.48 -34.78 20.57
C GLU A 174 22.09 -33.59 21.32
N LEU A 175 21.37 -32.48 21.45
CA LEU A 175 21.82 -31.27 22.17
C LEU A 175 22.07 -31.49 23.65
N LEU A 176 21.17 -32.22 24.33
CA LEU A 176 21.21 -32.41 25.78
C LEU A 176 21.82 -33.76 26.20
N ASN A 177 22.17 -34.62 25.24
CA ASN A 177 22.65 -35.99 25.48
C ASN A 177 21.75 -36.81 26.42
N ILE A 178 20.43 -36.67 26.26
CA ILE A 178 19.40 -37.41 26.99
C ILE A 178 18.55 -38.24 26.03
N SER A 179 17.94 -39.31 26.52
CA SER A 179 17.12 -40.18 25.67
C SER A 179 15.81 -39.50 25.23
N LYS A 180 15.34 -39.84 24.02
CA LYS A 180 14.01 -39.42 23.52
C LYS A 180 12.86 -39.75 24.49
N LYS A 181 12.99 -40.85 25.24
CA LYS A 181 12.03 -41.27 26.28
C LYS A 181 12.00 -40.29 27.46
N GLN A 182 13.16 -39.78 27.88
CA GLN A 182 13.22 -38.77 28.94
C GLN A 182 12.58 -37.45 28.49
N ILE A 183 12.83 -37.02 27.25
CA ILE A 183 12.20 -35.84 26.66
C ILE A 183 10.68 -35.97 26.67
N ASP A 184 10.15 -37.10 26.19
CA ASP A 184 8.71 -37.38 26.19
C ASP A 184 8.13 -37.36 27.62
N ASN A 185 8.78 -38.04 28.56
CA ASN A 185 8.36 -38.04 29.96
C ASN A 185 8.31 -36.63 30.57
N THR A 186 9.30 -35.79 30.27
CA THR A 186 9.32 -34.39 30.70
C THR A 186 8.16 -33.61 30.11
N LEU A 187 7.92 -33.68 28.80
CA LEU A 187 6.82 -32.96 28.15
C LEU A 187 5.45 -33.45 28.63
N GLN A 188 5.30 -34.76 28.88
CA GLN A 188 4.10 -35.30 29.50
C GLN A 188 3.90 -34.78 30.94
N LYS A 189 4.97 -34.73 31.75
CA LYS A 189 4.93 -34.16 33.11
C LYS A 189 4.46 -32.70 33.07
N VAL A 190 5.05 -31.88 32.20
CA VAL A 190 4.66 -30.46 32.03
C VAL A 190 3.19 -30.34 31.65
N ARG A 191 2.71 -31.12 30.65
CA ARG A 191 1.28 -31.13 30.26
C ARG A 191 0.35 -31.47 31.42
N ARG A 192 0.71 -32.44 32.26
CA ARG A 192 -0.10 -32.81 33.44
C ARG A 192 -0.15 -31.69 34.47
N LEU A 193 0.98 -31.00 34.71
CA LEU A 193 1.04 -29.87 35.64
C LEU A 193 0.17 -28.70 35.16
N VAL A 194 0.23 -28.38 33.87
CA VAL A 194 -0.63 -27.35 33.23
C VAL A 194 -2.10 -27.72 33.35
N HIS A 195 -2.47 -28.96 33.03
CA HIS A 195 -3.85 -29.41 33.13
C HIS A 195 -4.38 -29.33 34.57
N LYS A 196 -3.59 -29.79 35.54
CA LYS A 196 -3.93 -29.73 36.96
C LYS A 196 -4.13 -28.29 37.44
N SER A 197 -3.24 -27.36 37.07
CA SER A 197 -3.38 -25.94 37.43
C SER A 197 -4.66 -25.31 36.85
N SER A 198 -5.04 -25.69 35.63
CA SER A 198 -6.27 -25.19 34.98
C SER A 198 -7.56 -25.65 35.64
N GLU A 199 -7.56 -26.79 36.34
CA GLU A 199 -8.73 -27.28 37.08
C GLU A 199 -8.94 -26.54 38.42
N TYR A 200 -7.86 -26.12 39.09
CA TYR A 200 -7.96 -25.33 40.33
C TYR A 200 -8.46 -23.91 40.09
N SER A 201 -8.20 -23.33 38.91
CA SER A 201 -8.66 -21.98 38.57
C SER A 201 -10.15 -21.89 38.17
N LYS A 202 -10.85 -23.03 38.09
CA LYS A 202 -12.29 -23.12 37.76
C LYS A 202 -13.20 -23.35 38.99
N LYS A 203 -12.63 -23.46 40.19
CA LYS A 203 -13.35 -23.55 41.48
C LYS A 203 -13.29 -22.21 42.21
#